data_AF-A0A955P3Y7-F1
#
_entry.id   AF-A0A955P3Y7-F1
#
_cell.length_a   1.000
_cell.length_b   1.000
_cell.length_c   1.000
_cell.angle_alpha   90.00
_cell.angle_beta   90.00
_cell.angle_gamma   90.00
#
_symmetry.space_group_name_H-M   'P 1'
#
loop_
_entity.id
_entity.type
_entity.pdbx_description
1 polymer ?
#
loop_
_entity_poly.entity_id
_entity_poly.type
_entity_poly.pdbx_seq_one_letter_code
_entity_poly.pdbx_strand_id
1 'polypeptide(L)'
;MISGIVRETPFQTHFLLLRPRMGVSIESEDFLSRIDHLRQCNAQIRFLSLEPLLGPLPKLDLKEIDWVIAGGESGPNARSVEVEWVREIRDQCLAAGVPHFFKQWGRLSNNPDETDPTAKENGGRAKGGRLLDGRTWDEMPPIESQSPAPSNGKESPFVVHCRRAKCDVYVGRPSKWGNPFKIGLDGTREEVIHKYRTWLLEERPDLVAAAKEELKDKILGCWCAPKPCHGDVLSEIANRE
;
A
#
# COMPACT_ATOMS: atom_id res chain seq x y z
N MET A 1 55.16 -24.03 20.94
CA MET A 1 54.42 -23.99 19.65
C MET A 1 53.03 -24.56 19.86
N ILE A 2 52.02 -23.72 20.11
CA ILE A 2 50.62 -24.06 19.86
C ILE A 2 50.00 -22.78 19.29
N SER A 3 49.84 -22.76 17.96
CA SER A 3 49.17 -21.70 17.21
C SER A 3 47.68 -21.96 17.30
N GLY A 4 46.95 -21.14 18.07
CA GLY A 4 45.50 -21.12 18.11
C GLY A 4 44.99 -20.08 17.12
N ILE A 5 44.53 -20.52 15.95
CA ILE A 5 43.84 -19.69 14.96
C ILE A 5 42.44 -19.41 15.52
N VAL A 6 42.22 -18.19 16.03
CA VAL A 6 40.87 -17.69 16.28
C VAL A 6 40.27 -17.35 14.90
N ARG A 7 39.41 -18.23 14.40
CA ARG A 7 38.60 -17.92 13.22
C ARG A 7 37.48 -16.99 13.66
N GLU A 8 37.65 -15.69 13.40
CA GLU A 8 36.54 -14.75 13.43
C GLU A 8 35.59 -15.11 12.28
N THR A 9 34.46 -15.73 12.60
CA THR A 9 33.33 -15.83 11.68
C THR A 9 32.68 -14.46 11.58
N PRO A 10 32.58 -13.83 10.39
CA PRO A 10 31.79 -12.63 10.27
C PRO A 10 30.33 -13.01 10.54
N PHE A 11 29.78 -12.45 11.62
CA PHE A 11 28.32 -12.35 11.80
C PHE A 11 27.81 -11.52 10.63
N GLN A 12 27.50 -12.18 9.52
CA GLN A 12 26.80 -11.58 8.40
C GLN A 12 25.35 -11.47 8.85
N THR A 13 25.07 -10.42 9.63
CA THR A 13 23.72 -10.05 10.01
C THR A 13 22.97 -9.72 8.73
N HIS A 14 22.29 -10.73 8.18
CA HIS A 14 21.24 -10.56 7.18
C HIS A 14 20.10 -9.81 7.87
N PHE A 15 20.26 -8.51 8.10
CA PHE A 15 19.12 -7.61 8.14
C PHE A 15 18.57 -7.65 6.71
N LEU A 16 17.54 -8.46 6.49
CA LEU A 16 16.53 -8.13 5.51
C LEU A 16 16.00 -6.75 5.89
N LEU A 17 16.67 -5.70 5.38
CA LEU A 17 16.27 -4.32 5.60
C LEU A 17 14.90 -4.17 4.97
N LEU A 18 13.85 -4.29 5.77
CA LEU A 18 12.54 -3.74 5.47
C LEU A 18 12.78 -2.25 5.19
N ARG A 19 12.94 -1.90 3.91
CA ARG A 19 13.07 -0.50 3.49
C ARG A 19 11.73 0.17 3.83
N PRO A 20 11.69 1.20 4.69
CA PRO A 20 10.44 1.83 5.08
C PRO A 20 9.85 2.65 3.92
N ARG A 21 8.55 2.97 4.02
CA ARG A 21 7.98 4.08 3.26
C ARG A 21 8.39 5.37 3.94
N MET A 22 8.98 6.29 3.20
CA MET A 22 9.42 7.58 3.70
C MET A 22 8.82 8.68 2.85
N GLY A 23 8.47 9.79 3.47
CA GLY A 23 7.98 10.94 2.74
C GLY A 23 8.35 12.25 3.40
N VAL A 24 8.20 13.32 2.63
CA VAL A 24 8.45 14.68 3.07
C VAL A 24 7.24 15.53 2.79
N SER A 25 6.93 16.44 3.73
CA SER A 25 5.93 17.48 3.49
C SER A 25 6.54 18.60 2.66
N ILE A 26 5.80 19.12 1.68
CA ILE A 26 6.20 20.28 0.87
C ILE A 26 4.98 21.17 0.72
N GLU A 27 4.95 22.24 1.50
CA GLU A 27 3.80 23.13 1.60
C GLU A 27 3.85 24.25 0.54
N SER A 28 5.04 24.63 0.08
CA SER A 28 5.31 25.69 -0.90
C SER A 28 6.66 25.48 -1.61
N GLU A 29 6.99 26.31 -2.60
CA GLU A 29 8.25 26.23 -3.36
C GLU A 29 9.51 26.28 -2.48
N ASP A 30 9.45 26.96 -1.34
CA ASP A 30 10.57 27.09 -0.38
C ASP A 30 11.06 25.72 0.15
N PHE A 31 10.22 24.69 0.06
CA PHE A 31 10.49 23.35 0.59
C PHE A 31 10.83 22.31 -0.48
N LEU A 32 10.95 22.70 -1.75
CA LEU A 32 11.27 21.78 -2.86
C LEU A 32 12.60 21.03 -2.65
N SER A 33 13.56 21.61 -1.93
CA SER A 33 14.84 20.95 -1.59
C SER A 33 14.66 19.66 -0.77
N ARG A 34 13.52 19.47 -0.09
CA ARG A 34 13.23 18.25 0.66
C ARG A 34 13.07 17.03 -0.25
N ILE A 35 12.71 17.21 -1.53
CA ILE A 35 12.63 16.13 -2.52
C ILE A 35 14.01 15.47 -2.66
N ASP A 36 15.06 16.26 -2.76
CA ASP A 36 16.43 15.76 -2.92
C ASP A 36 16.92 15.05 -1.66
N HIS A 37 16.58 15.54 -0.47
CA HIS A 37 16.87 14.84 0.78
C HIS A 37 16.15 13.48 0.85
N LEU A 38 14.90 13.39 0.38
CA LEU A 38 14.16 12.13 0.35
C LEU A 38 14.81 11.11 -0.59
N ARG A 39 15.34 11.54 -1.74
CA ARG A 39 16.05 10.66 -2.69
C ARG A 39 17.28 10.00 -2.09
N GLN A 40 17.99 10.73 -1.23
CA GLN A 40 19.16 10.22 -0.51
C GLN A 40 18.81 9.17 0.55
N CYS A 41 17.54 9.07 0.95
CA CYS A 41 17.09 8.10 1.95
C CYS A 41 16.91 6.70 1.35
N ASN A 42 17.23 5.69 2.16
CA ASN A 42 17.05 4.27 1.82
C ASN A 42 15.60 3.80 2.00
N ALA A 43 14.67 4.33 1.19
CA ALA A 43 13.24 4.04 1.26
C ALA A 43 12.79 3.03 0.19
N GLN A 44 11.73 2.26 0.50
CA GLN A 44 11.07 1.38 -0.49
C GLN A 44 10.10 2.18 -1.34
N ILE A 45 9.37 3.09 -0.69
CA ILE A 45 8.46 4.03 -1.33
C ILE A 45 8.85 5.42 -0.84
N ARG A 46 9.10 6.33 -1.78
CA ARG A 46 9.31 7.75 -1.56
C ARG A 46 8.03 8.48 -1.94
N PHE A 47 7.40 9.15 -0.97
CA PHE A 47 6.20 9.92 -1.24
C PHE A 47 6.33 11.39 -0.88
N LEU A 48 5.68 12.25 -1.66
CA LEU A 48 5.55 13.67 -1.35
C LEU A 48 4.19 13.92 -0.73
N SER A 49 4.19 14.58 0.43
CA SER A 49 2.98 15.07 1.09
C SER A 49 2.85 16.56 0.82
N LEU A 50 2.21 16.92 -0.30
CA LEU A 50 1.91 18.29 -0.69
C LEU A 50 0.67 18.80 0.06
N GLU A 51 0.71 18.66 1.38
CA GLU A 51 -0.33 19.08 2.30
C GLU A 51 0.26 19.60 3.64
N PRO A 52 -0.26 20.73 4.18
CA PRO A 52 -1.20 21.63 3.51
C PRO A 52 -0.54 22.27 2.28
N LEU A 53 -1.27 22.36 1.16
CA LEU A 53 -0.81 23.07 -0.02
C LEU A 53 -1.03 24.57 0.17
N LEU A 54 0.06 25.32 0.34
CA LEU A 54 0.06 26.75 0.70
C LEU A 54 0.50 27.67 -0.44
N GLY A 55 0.84 27.12 -1.59
CA GLY A 55 1.23 27.84 -2.79
C GLY A 55 1.34 26.92 -4.00
N PRO A 56 1.51 27.49 -5.21
CA PRO A 56 1.71 26.72 -6.42
C PRO A 56 3.03 25.94 -6.37
N LEU A 57 3.08 24.79 -7.03
CA LEU A 57 4.27 23.96 -7.19
C LEU A 57 4.44 23.61 -8.68
N PRO A 58 4.76 24.59 -9.54
CA PRO A 58 4.71 24.42 -11.00
C PRO A 58 5.86 23.58 -11.57
N LYS A 59 6.88 23.28 -10.76
CA LYS A 59 8.11 22.58 -11.17
C LYS A 59 8.50 21.49 -10.18
N LEU A 60 7.62 20.51 -9.99
CA LEU A 60 7.96 19.33 -9.20
C LEU A 60 8.88 18.43 -9.99
N ASP A 61 10.08 18.20 -9.46
CA ASP A 61 10.94 17.14 -9.95
C ASP A 61 10.48 15.82 -9.33
N LEU A 62 9.69 15.05 -10.08
CA LEU A 62 9.11 13.78 -9.65
C LEU A 62 10.01 12.57 -9.93
N LYS A 63 11.25 12.77 -10.39
CA LYS A 63 12.19 11.67 -10.62
C LYS A 63 12.43 10.90 -9.32
N GLU A 64 12.33 9.57 -9.39
CA GLU A 64 12.50 8.64 -8.25
C GLU A 64 11.51 8.88 -7.09
N ILE A 65 10.36 9.49 -7.38
CA ILE A 65 9.23 9.62 -6.46
C ILE A 65 8.14 8.62 -6.87
N ASP A 66 7.66 7.87 -5.89
CA ASP A 66 6.75 6.75 -6.11
C ASP A 66 5.28 7.11 -5.87
N TRP A 67 5.01 8.22 -5.17
CA TRP A 67 3.65 8.64 -4.83
C TRP A 67 3.57 10.12 -4.45
N VAL A 68 2.48 10.79 -4.85
CA VAL A 68 2.20 12.17 -4.44
C VAL A 68 0.82 12.27 -3.82
N ILE A 69 0.77 12.87 -2.64
CA ILE A 69 -0.44 13.22 -1.90
C ILE A 69 -0.61 14.74 -2.00
N ALA A 70 -1.78 15.24 -2.39
CA ALA A 70 -2.09 16.67 -2.37
C ALA A 70 -3.33 16.95 -1.52
N GLY A 71 -3.36 18.09 -0.83
CA GLY A 71 -4.54 18.49 -0.06
C GLY A 71 -4.43 19.85 0.63
N GLY A 72 -5.58 20.44 0.89
CA GLY A 72 -5.70 21.69 1.64
C GLY A 72 -5.54 21.49 3.16
N GLU A 73 -5.33 22.59 3.86
CA GLU A 73 -5.19 22.60 5.32
C GLU A 73 -6.51 22.25 6.04
N SER A 74 -6.43 21.50 7.13
CA SER A 74 -7.59 21.20 7.99
C SER A 74 -7.61 22.08 9.23
N GLY A 75 -8.80 22.36 9.76
CA GLY A 75 -8.99 23.04 11.06
C GLY A 75 -9.55 24.46 10.97
N PRO A 76 -9.78 25.10 12.13
CA PRO A 76 -10.54 26.35 12.23
C PRO A 76 -9.85 27.57 11.62
N ASN A 77 -8.52 27.48 11.39
CA ASN A 77 -7.67 28.51 10.77
C ASN A 77 -7.04 28.04 9.46
N ALA A 78 -7.59 26.99 8.83
CA ALA A 78 -7.10 26.48 7.57
C ALA A 78 -7.02 27.57 6.50
N ARG A 79 -5.86 27.67 5.86
CA ARG A 79 -5.60 28.56 4.72
C ARG A 79 -6.28 28.03 3.46
N SER A 80 -6.57 28.93 2.53
CA SER A 80 -7.16 28.60 1.24
C SER A 80 -6.15 27.88 0.35
N VAL A 81 -6.65 26.86 -0.35
CA VAL A 81 -5.94 26.17 -1.42
C VAL A 81 -6.65 26.51 -2.71
N GLU A 82 -5.90 26.79 -3.78
CA GLU A 82 -6.48 27.06 -5.09
C GLU A 82 -6.65 25.77 -5.89
N VAL A 83 -7.75 25.69 -6.64
CA VAL A 83 -8.10 24.52 -7.49
C VAL A 83 -7.01 24.25 -8.52
N GLU A 84 -6.48 25.31 -9.13
CA GLU A 84 -5.46 25.19 -10.16
C GLU A 84 -4.16 24.59 -9.63
N TRP A 85 -3.77 24.87 -8.38
CA TRP A 85 -2.56 24.27 -7.80
C TRP A 85 -2.69 22.74 -7.70
N VAL A 86 -3.88 22.27 -7.30
CA VAL A 86 -4.16 20.82 -7.21
C VAL A 86 -4.21 20.19 -8.60
N ARG A 87 -4.84 20.85 -9.58
CA ARG A 87 -4.90 20.38 -10.98
C ARG A 87 -3.50 20.30 -11.60
N GLU A 88 -2.67 21.32 -11.41
CA GLU A 88 -1.29 21.35 -11.91
C GLU A 88 -0.44 20.22 -11.30
N ILE A 89 -0.58 19.94 -10.00
CA ILE A 89 0.10 18.81 -9.35
C ILE A 89 -0.36 17.49 -9.96
N ARG A 90 -1.68 17.30 -10.10
CA ARG A 90 -2.25 16.10 -10.72
C ARG A 90 -1.72 15.91 -12.14
N ASP A 91 -1.70 16.96 -12.95
CA ASP A 91 -1.26 16.89 -14.34
C ASP A 91 0.23 16.58 -14.44
N GLN A 92 1.06 17.15 -13.54
CA GLN A 92 2.48 16.77 -13.42
C GLN A 92 2.65 15.29 -13.04
N CYS A 93 1.85 14.78 -12.10
CA CYS A 93 1.87 13.36 -11.71
C CYS A 93 1.47 12.45 -12.87
N LEU A 94 0.39 12.77 -13.57
CA LEU A 94 -0.08 12.04 -14.75
C LEU A 94 0.97 12.02 -15.87
N ALA A 95 1.60 13.17 -16.15
CA ALA A 95 2.65 13.29 -17.16
C ALA A 95 3.90 12.47 -16.80
N ALA A 96 4.22 12.36 -15.51
CA ALA A 96 5.34 11.58 -15.00
C ALA A 96 5.02 10.08 -14.78
N GLY A 97 3.75 9.68 -14.87
CA GLY A 97 3.31 8.32 -14.52
C GLY A 97 3.42 8.00 -13.02
N VAL A 98 3.37 9.02 -12.16
CA VAL A 98 3.45 8.88 -10.70
C VAL A 98 2.03 8.86 -10.11
N PRO A 99 1.69 7.87 -9.26
CA PRO A 99 0.39 7.80 -8.60
C PRO A 99 0.04 9.08 -7.84
N HIS A 100 -1.18 9.58 -8.02
CA HIS A 100 -1.70 10.78 -7.38
C HIS A 100 -2.87 10.47 -6.44
N PHE A 101 -2.73 10.87 -5.17
CA PHE A 101 -3.79 10.84 -4.18
C PHE A 101 -4.22 12.26 -3.81
N PHE A 102 -5.46 12.63 -4.14
CA PHE A 102 -6.05 13.87 -3.64
C PHE A 102 -6.79 13.60 -2.33
N LYS A 103 -6.28 14.19 -1.25
CA LYS A 103 -6.78 13.90 0.09
C LYS A 103 -8.06 14.63 0.41
N GLN A 104 -8.08 15.96 0.27
CA GLN A 104 -9.25 16.82 0.50
C GLN A 104 -8.95 18.32 0.31
N TRP A 105 -10.00 19.13 0.17
CA TRP A 105 -9.93 20.61 0.01
C TRP A 105 -9.65 21.43 1.28
N GLY A 106 -9.71 20.83 2.46
CA GLY A 106 -9.57 21.55 3.73
C GLY A 106 -10.91 22.07 4.22
N ARG A 107 -11.15 23.37 4.12
CA ARG A 107 -12.47 23.94 4.41
C ARG A 107 -13.46 23.62 3.31
N LEU A 108 -14.75 23.64 3.65
CA LEU A 108 -15.84 23.56 2.66
C LEU A 108 -15.74 24.68 1.62
N SER A 109 -15.43 25.91 2.05
CA SER A 109 -15.31 27.08 1.18
C SER A 109 -14.18 27.00 0.16
N ASN A 110 -13.23 26.07 0.32
CA ASN A 110 -12.15 25.86 -0.64
C ASN A 110 -12.55 24.86 -1.74
N ASN A 111 -13.62 24.09 -1.54
CA ASN A 111 -14.07 23.14 -2.54
C ASN A 111 -14.82 23.88 -3.65
N PRO A 112 -14.40 23.78 -4.93
CA PRO A 112 -15.14 24.36 -6.04
C PRO A 112 -16.49 23.66 -6.31
N ASP A 113 -16.70 22.46 -5.79
CA ASP A 113 -17.94 21.70 -5.91
C ASP A 113 -18.71 21.70 -4.58
N GLU A 114 -19.67 22.62 -4.45
CA GLU A 114 -20.57 22.71 -3.30
C GLU A 114 -21.45 21.47 -3.11
N THR A 115 -21.57 20.62 -4.15
CA THR A 115 -22.39 19.40 -4.15
C THR A 115 -21.59 18.14 -3.86
N ASP A 116 -20.29 18.25 -3.59
CA ASP A 116 -19.41 17.11 -3.33
C ASP A 116 -19.96 16.26 -2.15
N PRO A 117 -20.43 15.02 -2.41
CA PRO A 117 -21.04 14.16 -1.39
C PRO A 117 -20.04 13.65 -0.36
N THR A 118 -18.74 13.84 -0.59
CA THR A 118 -17.66 13.46 0.32
C THR A 118 -17.28 14.59 1.29
N ALA A 119 -17.78 15.81 1.06
CA ALA A 119 -17.60 16.94 1.96
C ALA A 119 -18.37 16.74 3.27
N LYS A 120 -17.71 17.01 4.41
CA LYS A 120 -18.29 16.79 5.75
C LYS A 120 -17.88 17.89 6.70
N GLU A 121 -18.81 18.29 7.55
CA GLU A 121 -18.54 19.15 8.71
C GLU A 121 -18.76 18.38 10.01
N ASN A 122 -17.77 18.39 10.91
CA ASN A 122 -17.87 17.73 12.21
C ASN A 122 -17.40 18.69 13.31
N GLY A 123 -18.34 19.36 13.98
CA GLY A 123 -18.06 20.18 15.17
C GLY A 123 -17.02 21.29 14.92
N GLY A 124 -17.18 22.05 13.84
CA GLY A 124 -16.27 23.14 13.46
C GLY A 124 -14.99 22.71 12.75
N ARG A 125 -14.83 21.40 12.46
CA ARG A 125 -13.77 20.88 11.58
C ARG A 125 -14.41 20.37 10.29
N ALA A 126 -14.25 21.17 9.24
CA ALA A 126 -14.60 20.77 7.89
C ALA A 126 -13.53 19.85 7.29
N LYS A 127 -13.99 18.86 6.53
CA LYS A 127 -13.23 18.19 5.47
C LYS A 127 -13.91 18.59 4.18
N GLY A 128 -13.24 19.41 3.39
CA GLY A 128 -13.80 20.08 2.23
C GLY A 128 -14.22 19.15 1.10
N GLY A 129 -14.25 17.84 1.25
CA GLY A 129 -14.52 16.90 0.17
C GLY A 129 -13.26 16.46 -0.57
N ARG A 130 -13.42 15.48 -1.45
CA ARG A 130 -12.36 14.70 -2.13
C ARG A 130 -12.55 14.67 -3.64
N LEU A 131 -13.61 15.27 -4.17
CA LEU A 131 -13.79 15.32 -5.62
C LEU A 131 -12.90 16.41 -6.22
N LEU A 132 -12.14 16.01 -7.23
CA LEU A 132 -11.38 16.89 -8.12
C LEU A 132 -11.81 16.53 -9.53
N ASP A 133 -12.47 17.46 -10.21
CA ASP A 133 -13.05 17.28 -11.54
C ASP A 133 -14.00 16.08 -11.64
N GLY A 134 -14.92 16.00 -10.68
CA GLY A 134 -16.03 15.03 -10.68
C GLY A 134 -15.67 13.61 -10.26
N ARG A 135 -14.42 13.35 -9.82
CA ARG A 135 -13.99 12.04 -9.32
C ARG A 135 -13.03 12.15 -8.14
N THR A 136 -12.88 11.07 -7.38
CA THR A 136 -11.80 10.93 -6.42
C THR A 136 -10.51 10.49 -7.11
N TRP A 137 -9.38 10.93 -6.56
CA TRP A 137 -8.05 10.52 -6.99
C TRP A 137 -7.42 9.76 -5.83
N ASP A 138 -7.55 8.43 -5.88
CA ASP A 138 -7.22 7.53 -4.77
C ASP A 138 -6.05 6.60 -5.11
N GLU A 139 -5.20 7.02 -6.06
CA GLU A 139 -4.12 6.18 -6.56
C GLU A 139 -3.09 5.95 -5.45
N MET A 140 -2.61 4.71 -5.38
CA MET A 140 -1.60 4.27 -4.43
C MET A 140 -0.36 3.86 -5.22
N PRO A 141 0.86 3.97 -4.64
CA PRO A 141 2.05 3.42 -5.26
C PRO A 141 1.82 1.94 -5.54
N PRO A 142 2.30 1.43 -6.69
CA PRO A 142 2.28 0.00 -6.92
C PRO A 142 2.97 -0.68 -5.74
N ILE A 143 2.31 -1.68 -5.16
CA ILE A 143 2.98 -2.53 -4.19
C ILE A 143 4.00 -3.32 -5.00
N GLU A 144 5.25 -2.83 -5.06
CA GLU A 144 6.36 -3.68 -5.45
C GLU A 144 6.49 -4.77 -4.38
N SER A 145 5.74 -5.85 -4.59
CA SER A 145 6.09 -7.13 -3.99
C SER A 145 7.50 -7.43 -4.45
N GLN A 146 8.43 -7.56 -3.51
CA GLN A 146 9.68 -8.18 -3.88
C GLN A 146 9.36 -9.55 -4.51
N SER A 147 9.88 -9.73 -5.74
CA SER A 147 9.68 -10.83 -6.71
C SER A 147 8.42 -10.74 -7.60
N PRO A 148 8.55 -11.02 -8.91
CA PRO A 148 7.48 -10.83 -9.89
C PRO A 148 6.40 -11.89 -9.67
N ALA A 149 5.16 -11.47 -9.44
CA ALA A 149 4.02 -12.34 -9.65
C ALA A 149 3.55 -12.17 -11.11
N PRO A 150 3.28 -13.27 -11.83
CA PRO A 150 2.86 -13.22 -13.21
C PRO A 150 1.49 -12.55 -13.36
N SER A 151 1.34 -11.93 -14.52
CA SER A 151 0.19 -11.20 -15.02
C SER A 151 -1.19 -11.84 -14.77
N ASN A 152 -2.15 -10.94 -14.54
CA ASN A 152 -3.58 -11.01 -14.85
C ASN A 152 -4.43 -12.00 -14.03
N GLY A 153 -5.68 -11.59 -13.77
CA GLY A 153 -6.74 -12.41 -13.17
C GLY A 153 -7.07 -13.65 -14.01
N LYS A 154 -6.16 -14.62 -14.02
CA LYS A 154 -6.42 -16.00 -14.38
C LYS A 154 -6.75 -16.75 -13.10
N GLU A 155 -7.74 -17.61 -13.18
CA GLU A 155 -8.02 -18.64 -12.18
C GLU A 155 -6.70 -19.26 -11.72
N SER A 156 -6.39 -19.16 -10.42
CA SER A 156 -5.25 -19.88 -9.86
C SER A 156 -5.53 -21.37 -10.03
N PRO A 157 -4.70 -22.15 -10.76
CA PRO A 157 -4.91 -23.58 -10.89
C PRO A 157 -4.82 -24.30 -9.53
N PHE A 158 -4.26 -23.62 -8.53
CA PHE A 158 -4.02 -24.13 -7.20
C PHE A 158 -5.08 -23.69 -6.18
N VAL A 159 -6.05 -22.84 -6.51
CA VAL A 159 -7.08 -22.41 -5.55
C VAL A 159 -8.47 -22.42 -6.17
N VAL A 160 -9.34 -23.28 -5.65
CA VAL A 160 -10.69 -23.50 -6.18
C VAL A 160 -11.78 -23.34 -5.12
N HIS A 161 -13.01 -23.10 -5.59
CA HIS A 161 -14.16 -23.07 -4.70
C HIS A 161 -14.54 -24.48 -4.24
N CYS A 162 -14.55 -24.75 -2.93
CA CYS A 162 -14.69 -26.11 -2.37
C CYS A 162 -15.94 -26.88 -2.80
N ARG A 163 -17.04 -26.19 -3.15
CA ARG A 163 -18.26 -26.84 -3.66
C ARG A 163 -18.33 -26.96 -5.18
N ARG A 164 -17.49 -26.24 -5.93
CA ARG A 164 -17.59 -26.15 -7.39
C ARG A 164 -16.53 -26.98 -8.10
N ALA A 165 -15.41 -27.27 -7.44
CA ALA A 165 -14.36 -28.12 -7.97
C ALA A 165 -13.74 -28.97 -6.86
N LYS A 166 -13.10 -30.06 -7.27
CA LYS A 166 -12.35 -30.94 -6.37
C LYS A 166 -11.07 -30.24 -5.92
N CYS A 167 -10.78 -30.30 -4.63
CA CYS A 167 -9.53 -29.83 -4.03
C CYS A 167 -8.85 -30.97 -3.27
N ASP A 168 -7.53 -30.91 -3.15
CA ASP A 168 -6.73 -31.85 -2.37
C ASP A 168 -6.73 -31.47 -0.88
N VAL A 169 -6.69 -30.17 -0.57
CA VAL A 169 -6.64 -29.68 0.81
C VAL A 169 -7.64 -28.55 1.02
N TYR A 170 -8.53 -28.70 2.00
CA TYR A 170 -9.40 -27.60 2.42
C TYR A 170 -8.64 -26.62 3.32
N VAL A 171 -8.62 -25.35 2.92
CA VAL A 171 -7.89 -24.28 3.64
C VAL A 171 -8.81 -23.25 4.28
N GLY A 172 -10.12 -23.50 4.33
CA GLY A 172 -11.08 -22.57 4.93
C GLY A 172 -10.91 -22.40 6.45
N ARG A 173 -11.66 -21.45 7.03
CA ARG A 173 -11.54 -21.03 8.44
C ARG A 173 -11.49 -22.14 9.50
N PRO A 174 -12.25 -23.26 9.38
CA PRO A 174 -12.15 -24.37 10.35
C PRO A 174 -10.83 -25.15 10.33
N SER A 175 -10.00 -24.97 9.30
CA SER A 175 -8.69 -25.64 9.17
C SER A 175 -7.58 -24.84 9.86
N LYS A 176 -6.42 -25.48 10.11
CA LYS A 176 -5.20 -24.80 10.56
C LYS A 176 -4.69 -23.73 9.58
N TRP A 177 -5.16 -23.77 8.33
CA TRP A 177 -4.85 -22.84 7.25
C TRP A 177 -5.85 -21.67 7.14
N GLY A 178 -6.83 -21.61 8.04
CA GLY A 178 -7.85 -20.59 8.02
C GLY A 178 -7.29 -19.18 8.28
N ASN A 179 -7.80 -18.18 7.55
CA ASN A 179 -7.53 -16.79 7.88
C ASN A 179 -8.25 -16.40 9.19
N PRO A 180 -7.53 -15.99 10.26
CA PRO A 180 -8.14 -15.58 11.52
C PRO A 180 -8.90 -14.26 11.38
N PHE A 181 -8.43 -13.34 10.52
CA PHE A 181 -9.03 -12.04 10.26
C PHE A 181 -10.36 -12.16 9.49
N LYS A 182 -11.33 -11.30 9.79
CA LYS A 182 -12.69 -11.30 9.22
C LYS A 182 -12.94 -10.04 8.41
N ILE A 183 -13.45 -10.21 7.19
CA ILE A 183 -13.90 -9.09 6.36
C ILE A 183 -14.97 -8.29 7.12
N GLY A 184 -14.88 -6.97 7.07
CA GLY A 184 -15.75 -6.04 7.77
C GLY A 184 -15.26 -5.70 9.18
N LEU A 185 -14.87 -6.70 9.97
CA LEU A 185 -14.35 -6.48 11.34
C LEU A 185 -12.88 -6.05 11.33
N ASP A 186 -12.06 -6.77 10.58
CA ASP A 186 -10.61 -6.59 10.52
C ASP A 186 -10.16 -5.86 9.25
N GLY A 187 -11.09 -5.40 8.42
CA GLY A 187 -10.83 -4.63 7.20
C GLY A 187 -11.58 -5.12 5.96
N THR A 188 -11.24 -4.53 4.83
CA THR A 188 -11.65 -4.96 3.48
C THR A 188 -11.07 -6.33 3.13
N ARG A 189 -11.52 -6.94 2.02
CA ARG A 189 -11.02 -8.26 1.57
C ARG A 189 -9.51 -8.24 1.37
N GLU A 190 -9.02 -7.18 0.76
CA GLU A 190 -7.62 -6.96 0.43
C GLU A 190 -6.81 -6.78 1.72
N GLU A 191 -7.31 -5.98 2.66
CA GLU A 191 -6.66 -5.76 3.95
C GLU A 191 -6.57 -7.04 4.79
N VAL A 192 -7.63 -7.86 4.86
CA VAL A 192 -7.58 -9.11 5.65
C VAL A 192 -6.70 -10.19 5.01
N ILE A 193 -6.55 -10.19 3.68
CA ILE A 193 -5.59 -11.06 2.98
C ILE A 193 -4.17 -10.57 3.25
N HIS A 194 -3.95 -9.26 3.22
CA HIS A 194 -2.66 -8.66 3.57
C HIS A 194 -2.26 -8.99 5.01
N LYS A 195 -3.15 -8.75 5.98
CA LYS A 195 -2.95 -9.12 7.39
C LYS A 195 -2.63 -10.60 7.56
N TYR A 196 -3.31 -11.46 6.80
CA TYR A 196 -3.03 -12.90 6.83
C TYR A 196 -1.64 -13.26 6.34
N ARG A 197 -1.18 -12.64 5.24
CA ARG A 197 0.18 -12.81 4.74
C ARG A 197 1.21 -12.37 5.79
N THR A 198 1.03 -11.19 6.38
CA THR A 198 1.94 -10.67 7.42
C THR A 198 1.98 -11.62 8.62
N TRP A 199 0.82 -12.02 9.14
CA TRP A 199 0.71 -12.95 10.26
C TRP A 199 1.40 -14.29 10.00
N LEU A 200 1.27 -14.86 8.79
CA LEU A 200 1.97 -16.09 8.44
C LEU A 200 3.50 -15.91 8.48
N LEU A 201 4.01 -14.86 7.83
CA LEU A 201 5.44 -14.66 7.64
C LEU A 201 6.15 -14.23 8.92
N GLU A 202 5.49 -13.41 9.75
CA GLU A 202 6.11 -12.80 10.92
C GLU A 202 5.82 -13.58 12.21
N GLU A 203 4.60 -14.11 12.35
CA GLU A 203 4.15 -14.71 13.62
C GLU A 203 4.05 -16.24 13.57
N ARG A 204 3.93 -16.84 12.37
CA ARG A 204 3.68 -18.28 12.20
C ARG A 204 4.68 -18.98 11.25
N PRO A 205 5.98 -18.93 11.54
CA PRO A 205 6.98 -19.65 10.75
C PRO A 205 6.73 -21.17 10.72
N ASP A 206 6.07 -21.72 11.75
CA ASP A 206 5.62 -23.11 11.82
C ASP A 206 4.61 -23.44 10.71
N LEU A 207 3.63 -22.56 10.47
CA LEU A 207 2.66 -22.74 9.38
C LEU A 207 3.29 -22.48 8.02
N VAL A 208 4.26 -21.59 7.91
CA VAL A 208 4.99 -21.35 6.65
C VAL A 208 5.78 -22.61 6.25
N ALA A 209 6.51 -23.20 7.19
CA ALA A 209 7.22 -24.46 6.96
C ALA A 209 6.25 -25.59 6.58
N ALA A 210 5.18 -25.76 7.35
CA ALA A 210 4.15 -26.75 7.05
C ALA A 210 3.47 -26.49 5.70
N ALA A 211 3.28 -25.24 5.28
CA ALA A 211 2.71 -24.93 3.97
C ALA A 211 3.62 -25.40 2.84
N LYS A 212 4.93 -25.17 2.95
CA LYS A 212 5.94 -25.64 1.98
C LYS A 212 6.01 -27.16 1.88
N GLU A 213 5.78 -27.87 2.97
CA GLU A 213 5.81 -29.35 2.97
C GLU A 213 4.46 -29.95 2.58
N GLU A 214 3.36 -29.44 3.11
CA GLU A 214 2.04 -30.06 3.01
C GLU A 214 1.19 -29.55 1.86
N LEU A 215 1.45 -28.34 1.33
CA LEU A 215 0.59 -27.69 0.32
C LEU A 215 1.24 -27.54 -1.05
N LYS A 216 2.53 -27.86 -1.18
CA LYS A 216 3.27 -27.78 -2.45
C LYS A 216 2.59 -28.63 -3.53
N ASP A 217 2.39 -28.03 -4.71
CA ASP A 217 1.73 -28.61 -5.88
C ASP A 217 0.28 -29.13 -5.66
N LYS A 218 -0.39 -28.73 -4.56
CA LYS A 218 -1.76 -29.15 -4.26
C LYS A 218 -2.82 -28.14 -4.69
N ILE A 219 -4.01 -28.64 -5.01
CA ILE A 219 -5.20 -27.82 -5.23
C ILE A 219 -5.87 -27.50 -3.89
N LEU A 220 -5.89 -26.23 -3.52
CA LEU A 220 -6.44 -25.70 -2.28
C LEU A 220 -7.92 -25.33 -2.44
N GLY A 221 -8.76 -25.79 -1.52
CA GLY A 221 -10.18 -25.47 -1.47
C GLY A 221 -10.46 -24.32 -0.52
N CYS A 222 -11.04 -23.22 -1.03
CA CYS A 222 -11.61 -22.17 -0.19
C CYS A 222 -12.95 -21.64 -0.72
N TRP A 223 -13.85 -21.23 0.18
CA TRP A 223 -15.15 -20.63 -0.18
C TRP A 223 -15.06 -19.27 -0.86
N CYS A 224 -13.91 -18.58 -0.78
CA CYS A 224 -13.74 -17.25 -1.37
C CYS A 224 -13.45 -17.29 -2.87
N ALA A 225 -12.82 -18.36 -3.36
CA ALA A 225 -12.46 -18.48 -4.78
C ALA A 225 -13.73 -18.41 -5.65
N PRO A 226 -13.67 -17.76 -6.82
CA PRO A 226 -12.49 -17.24 -7.52
C PRO A 226 -12.12 -15.79 -7.17
N LYS A 227 -12.79 -15.16 -6.19
CA LYS A 227 -12.38 -13.83 -5.71
C LYS A 227 -11.04 -13.94 -4.97
N PRO A 228 -10.29 -12.83 -4.81
CA PRO A 228 -9.06 -12.82 -4.01
C PRO A 228 -9.24 -13.56 -2.70
N CYS A 229 -8.35 -14.51 -2.44
CA CYS A 229 -8.48 -15.49 -1.39
C CYS A 229 -7.19 -15.60 -0.57
N HIS A 230 -7.31 -15.91 0.71
CA HIS A 230 -6.15 -16.22 1.55
C HIS A 230 -5.43 -17.50 1.09
N GLY A 231 -6.14 -18.40 0.40
CA GLY A 231 -5.57 -19.59 -0.23
C GLY A 231 -4.52 -19.25 -1.29
N ASP A 232 -4.61 -18.10 -1.94
CA ASP A 232 -3.61 -17.64 -2.92
C ASP A 232 -2.27 -17.39 -2.23
N VAL A 233 -2.29 -16.84 -1.01
CA VAL A 233 -1.09 -16.62 -0.18
C VAL A 233 -0.42 -17.94 0.19
N LEU A 234 -1.20 -18.94 0.61
CA LEU A 234 -0.69 -20.26 0.97
C LEU A 234 -0.11 -20.98 -0.25
N SER A 235 -0.82 -20.94 -1.38
CA SER A 235 -0.34 -21.50 -2.65
C SER A 235 0.97 -20.86 -3.08
N GLU A 236 1.10 -19.55 -2.93
CA GLU A 236 2.33 -18.84 -3.28
C GLU A 236 3.49 -19.22 -2.34
N ILE A 237 3.26 -19.28 -1.02
CA ILE A 237 4.28 -19.69 -0.05
C ILE A 237 4.75 -21.13 -0.31
N ALA A 238 3.82 -22.03 -0.63
CA ALA A 238 4.09 -23.45 -0.81
C ALA A 238 4.89 -23.76 -2.08
N ASN A 239 4.74 -22.95 -3.13
CA ASN A 239 5.32 -23.18 -4.45
C ASN A 239 6.46 -22.22 -4.82
N ARG A 240 6.85 -21.31 -3.92
CA ARG A 240 8.09 -20.52 -4.06
C ARG A 240 9.31 -21.43 -3.75
N GLU A 241 10.32 -21.37 -4.62
CA GLU A 241 11.59 -22.09 -4.47
C GLU A 241 12.34 -21.71 -3.18
#